data_AF-R3TLP2-F1
#
_entry.id   AF-R3TLP2-F1
#
_cell.length_a   1.000
_cell.length_b   1.000
_cell.length_c   1.000
_cell.angle_alpha   90.00
_cell.angle_beta   90.00
_cell.angle_gamma   90.00
#
_symmetry.space_group_name_H-M   'P 1'
#
loop_
_entity.id
_entity.type
_entity.pdbx_description
1 polymer ?
#
loop_
_entity_poly.entity_id
_entity_poly.type
_entity_poly.pdbx_seq_one_letter_code
_entity_poly.pdbx_strand_id
1 'polypeptide(L)'
;MKKKIVTIAFSIFSLFLLAGCKKAADPSEASKQLVDAIVYDKKSDILSDSFSIDKDTLFKKEKTSTLTELFSDVTLSKESQEKLSALDQTYIKKFNELTSYSVKEIKNKKGKAVIALTITGIKSLDDKELEESLDKSIDSMADKITAELTDEQINQLVTDATIDTLSELINTKLTTKEKQTINLELMLDSEDTSKWTIMNQDQFVQELIEAFGSL
;
A
#
# COMPACT_ATOMS: atom_id res chain seq x y z
N MET A 1 4.26 44.95 35.58
CA MET A 1 4.67 43.57 35.89
C MET A 1 3.54 42.96 36.72
N LYS A 2 2.83 41.90 36.33
CA LYS A 2 3.31 40.52 36.17
C LYS A 2 2.42 39.80 35.14
N LYS A 3 3.07 39.01 34.27
CA LYS A 3 2.50 38.30 33.12
C LYS A 3 1.59 37.15 33.59
N LYS A 4 0.43 36.99 32.95
CA LYS A 4 -0.38 35.76 33.03
C LYS A 4 0.24 34.74 32.08
N ILE A 5 0.86 33.70 32.62
CA ILE A 5 1.30 32.54 31.83
C ILE A 5 0.18 31.51 31.92
N VAL A 6 -0.48 31.28 30.79
CA VAL A 6 -1.38 30.16 30.56
C VAL A 6 -0.49 28.95 30.30
N THR A 7 -0.37 28.06 31.28
CA THR A 7 0.37 26.80 31.10
C THR A 7 -0.55 25.77 30.45
N ILE A 8 -0.40 25.58 29.14
CA ILE A 8 -0.91 24.43 28.41
C ILE A 8 -0.08 23.24 28.87
N ALA A 9 -0.65 22.42 29.76
CA ALA A 9 -0.05 21.15 30.15
C ALA A 9 -0.31 20.12 29.05
N PHE A 10 0.70 20.01 28.19
CA PHE A 10 0.89 19.00 27.16
C PHE A 10 0.77 17.61 27.80
N SER A 11 -0.37 16.94 27.60
CA SER A 11 -0.57 15.54 27.96
C SER A 11 0.16 14.66 26.96
N ILE A 12 1.46 14.46 27.15
CA ILE A 12 2.21 13.39 26.51
C ILE A 12 3.13 12.78 27.57
N PHE A 13 3.24 11.44 27.51
CA PHE A 13 4.18 10.57 28.24
C PHE A 13 3.63 9.80 29.44
N SER A 14 2.56 9.04 29.21
CA SER A 14 2.30 7.79 29.94
C SER A 14 3.01 6.63 29.24
N LEU A 15 4.35 6.68 29.19
CA LEU A 15 5.18 5.50 28.92
C LEU A 15 5.28 4.71 30.23
N PHE A 16 4.22 3.97 30.54
CA PHE A 16 4.26 2.93 31.56
C PHE A 16 5.11 1.76 31.02
N LEU A 17 6.39 1.80 31.36
CA LEU A 17 7.24 0.61 31.40
C LEU A 17 6.75 -0.30 32.53
N LEU A 18 5.85 -1.24 32.21
CA LEU A 18 5.56 -2.39 33.06
C LEU A 18 6.26 -3.61 32.46
N ALA A 19 7.45 -3.91 32.97
CA ALA A 19 8.17 -5.16 32.73
C ALA A 19 7.52 -6.31 33.54
N GLY A 20 6.32 -6.74 33.13
CA GLY A 20 5.60 -7.87 33.71
C GLY A 20 4.62 -8.42 32.69
N CYS A 21 4.70 -9.74 32.40
CA CYS A 21 3.90 -10.48 31.39
C CYS A 21 3.48 -9.62 30.20
N LYS A 22 4.30 -9.56 29.14
CA LYS A 22 3.90 -8.89 27.90
C LYS A 22 2.55 -9.48 27.47
N LYS A 23 1.49 -8.71 27.64
CA LYS A 23 0.17 -9.03 27.15
C LYS A 23 0.18 -8.70 25.66
N ALA A 24 -0.49 -9.51 24.85
CA ALA A 24 -0.66 -9.18 23.46
C ALA A 24 -1.25 -7.78 23.28
N ALA A 25 -0.78 -7.10 22.23
CA ALA A 25 -1.34 -5.82 21.82
C ALA A 25 -2.86 -5.93 21.63
N ASP A 26 -3.58 -4.83 21.81
CA ASP A 26 -4.99 -4.79 21.48
C ASP A 26 -5.20 -5.28 20.03
N PRO A 27 -6.11 -6.23 19.76
CA PRO A 27 -6.21 -6.84 18.44
C PRO A 27 -6.62 -5.82 17.38
N SER A 28 -7.36 -4.75 17.71
CA SER A 28 -7.66 -3.70 16.76
C SER A 28 -6.41 -2.87 16.43
N GLU A 29 -5.57 -2.58 17.41
CA GLU A 29 -4.31 -1.87 17.20
C GLU A 29 -3.28 -2.71 16.42
N ALA A 30 -3.16 -3.99 16.74
CA ALA A 30 -2.34 -4.94 15.99
C ALA A 30 -2.81 -5.02 14.52
N SER A 31 -4.13 -5.06 14.29
CA SER A 31 -4.70 -5.08 12.93
C SER A 31 -4.37 -3.81 12.14
N LYS A 32 -4.38 -2.63 12.78
CA LYS A 32 -3.94 -1.39 12.12
C LYS A 32 -2.47 -1.45 11.74
N GLN A 33 -1.60 -1.92 12.63
CA GLN A 33 -0.17 -2.07 12.33
C GLN A 33 0.04 -3.01 11.14
N LEU A 34 -0.72 -4.10 11.07
CA LEU A 34 -0.69 -5.05 9.96
C LEU A 34 -1.06 -4.38 8.63
N VAL A 35 -2.18 -3.66 8.59
CA VAL A 35 -2.62 -2.95 7.38
C VAL A 35 -1.62 -1.85 7.00
N ASP A 36 -1.16 -1.05 7.97
CA ASP A 36 -0.16 0.00 7.77
C ASP A 36 1.12 -0.55 7.13
N ALA A 37 1.56 -1.73 7.56
CA ALA A 37 2.77 -2.36 7.06
C ALA A 37 2.59 -3.01 5.68
N ILE A 38 1.46 -3.69 5.43
CA ILE A 38 1.22 -4.35 4.14
C ILE A 38 0.92 -3.32 3.04
N VAL A 39 0.07 -2.35 3.32
CA VAL A 39 -0.53 -1.47 2.29
C VAL A 39 0.26 -0.17 2.13
N TYR A 40 0.76 0.39 3.23
CA TYR A 40 1.41 1.70 3.22
C TYR A 40 2.92 1.63 3.46
N ASP A 41 3.48 0.42 3.58
CA ASP A 41 4.89 0.15 3.95
C ASP A 41 5.32 0.91 5.23
N LYS A 42 4.37 1.17 6.13
CA LYS A 42 4.61 1.87 7.40
C LYS A 42 4.81 0.86 8.51
N LYS A 43 5.81 1.09 9.38
CA LYS A 43 5.96 0.37 10.65
C LYS A 43 6.11 -1.17 10.48
N SER A 44 6.68 -1.62 9.36
CA SER A 44 6.91 -3.05 9.08
C SER A 44 7.97 -3.67 10.02
N ASP A 45 8.81 -2.84 10.63
CA ASP A 45 9.80 -3.20 11.63
C ASP A 45 9.17 -3.69 12.95
N ILE A 46 8.13 -3.01 13.43
CA ILE A 46 7.46 -3.31 14.72
C ILE A 46 6.40 -4.43 14.64
N LEU A 47 6.09 -4.95 13.44
CA LEU A 47 5.11 -6.03 13.29
C LEU A 47 5.43 -7.27 14.13
N SER A 48 6.73 -7.60 14.27
CA SER A 48 7.19 -8.74 15.06
C SER A 48 6.94 -8.58 16.56
N ASP A 49 6.61 -7.37 17.03
CA ASP A 49 6.23 -7.11 18.42
C ASP A 49 4.78 -7.54 18.69
N SER A 50 3.92 -7.49 17.67
CA SER A 50 2.49 -7.80 17.77
C SER A 50 2.13 -9.18 17.22
N PHE A 51 2.93 -9.72 16.30
CA PHE A 51 2.62 -10.94 15.57
C PHE A 51 3.78 -11.94 15.55
N SER A 52 3.41 -13.22 15.59
CA SER A 52 4.28 -14.35 15.25
C SER A 52 4.17 -14.64 13.75
N ILE A 53 4.77 -13.77 12.95
CA ILE A 53 4.73 -13.90 11.48
C ILE A 53 6.13 -14.02 10.92
N ASP A 54 6.26 -14.89 9.93
CA ASP A 54 7.38 -14.83 9.01
C ASP A 54 7.14 -13.68 8.02
N LYS A 55 7.90 -12.60 8.20
CA LYS A 55 7.82 -11.39 7.35
C LYS A 55 8.07 -11.76 5.88
N ASP A 56 8.97 -12.69 5.61
CA ASP A 56 9.29 -13.07 4.23
C ASP A 56 8.08 -13.72 3.56
N THR A 57 7.32 -14.56 4.28
CA THR A 57 6.11 -15.19 3.73
C THR A 57 4.96 -14.19 3.56
N LEU A 58 4.80 -13.25 4.50
CA LEU A 58 3.73 -12.24 4.44
C LEU A 58 3.96 -11.21 3.33
N PHE A 59 5.21 -10.77 3.13
CA PHE A 59 5.56 -9.72 2.17
C PHE A 59 6.04 -10.25 0.81
N LYS A 60 6.35 -11.54 0.66
CA LYS A 60 6.66 -12.12 -0.66
C LYS A 60 5.45 -12.26 -1.56
N LYS A 61 4.24 -12.41 -0.99
CA LYS A 61 3.08 -12.78 -1.80
C LYS A 61 2.62 -11.62 -2.68
N GLU A 62 2.42 -10.43 -2.14
CA GLU A 62 1.84 -9.34 -2.92
C GLU A 62 2.15 -8.01 -2.19
N LYS A 63 3.36 -7.45 -2.36
CA LYS A 63 3.48 -6.01 -2.14
C LYS A 63 2.67 -5.33 -3.25
N THR A 64 1.94 -4.27 -2.93
CA THR A 64 1.42 -3.36 -3.96
C THR A 64 2.61 -2.91 -4.80
N SER A 65 2.74 -3.45 -6.01
CA SER A 65 3.90 -3.22 -6.87
C SER A 65 4.03 -1.73 -7.12
N THR A 66 5.23 -1.19 -6.93
CA THR A 66 5.51 0.19 -7.33
C THR A 66 5.49 0.27 -8.85
N LEU A 67 5.20 1.45 -9.42
CA LEU A 67 5.31 1.62 -10.87
C LEU A 67 6.72 1.30 -11.36
N THR A 68 7.73 1.54 -10.50
CA THR A 68 9.12 1.21 -10.78
C THR A 68 9.35 -0.29 -11.04
N GLU A 69 8.62 -1.18 -10.37
CA GLU A 69 8.74 -2.62 -10.60
C GLU A 69 8.27 -3.03 -12.00
N LEU A 70 7.25 -2.36 -12.55
CA LEU A 70 6.75 -2.62 -13.92
C LEU A 70 7.82 -2.34 -14.99
N PHE A 71 8.79 -1.47 -14.69
CA PHE A 71 9.88 -1.11 -15.62
C PHE A 71 11.23 -1.69 -15.19
N SER A 72 11.27 -2.62 -14.23
CA SER A 72 12.52 -3.13 -13.66
C SER A 72 13.43 -3.86 -14.66
N ASP A 73 12.83 -4.48 -15.68
CA ASP A 73 13.53 -5.16 -16.78
C ASP A 73 13.83 -4.24 -17.98
N VAL A 74 13.44 -2.96 -17.91
CA VAL A 74 13.66 -1.98 -18.97
C VAL A 74 14.86 -1.10 -18.65
N THR A 75 15.79 -0.97 -19.59
CA THR A 75 16.88 0.01 -19.46
C THR A 75 16.33 1.40 -19.73
N LEU A 76 16.16 2.18 -18.67
CA LEU A 76 15.62 3.54 -18.74
C LEU A 76 16.73 4.57 -18.94
N SER A 77 16.53 5.53 -19.85
CA SER A 77 17.33 6.75 -19.87
C SER A 77 17.22 7.52 -18.53
N LYS A 78 18.18 8.40 -18.26
CA LYS A 78 18.13 9.24 -17.05
C LYS A 78 16.83 10.06 -16.97
N GLU A 79 16.36 10.58 -18.09
CA GLU A 79 15.12 11.37 -18.15
C GLU A 79 13.89 10.50 -17.80
N SER A 80 13.79 9.29 -18.35
CA SER A 80 12.68 8.38 -18.04
C SER A 80 12.71 7.91 -16.60
N GLN A 81 13.89 7.70 -16.00
CA GLN A 81 14.02 7.40 -14.58
C GLN A 81 13.47 8.54 -13.72
N GLU A 82 13.76 9.79 -14.07
CA GLU A 82 13.23 10.97 -13.38
C GLU A 82 11.70 11.08 -13.53
N LYS A 83 11.17 10.85 -14.75
CA LYS A 83 9.72 10.83 -15.00
C LYS A 83 9.00 9.72 -14.24
N LEU A 84 9.54 8.50 -14.29
CA LEU A 84 8.97 7.35 -13.59
C LEU A 84 8.98 7.56 -12.08
N SER A 85 10.06 8.11 -11.53
CA SER A 85 10.16 8.43 -10.10
C SER A 85 9.13 9.49 -9.68
N ALA A 86 8.92 10.53 -10.51
CA ALA A 86 7.90 11.55 -10.25
C ALA A 86 6.47 10.99 -10.36
N LEU A 87 6.26 10.07 -11.31
CA LEU A 87 4.99 9.38 -11.49
C LEU A 87 4.68 8.46 -10.30
N ASP A 88 5.65 7.67 -9.84
CA ASP A 88 5.51 6.79 -8.69
C ASP A 88 5.16 7.59 -7.41
N GLN A 89 5.83 8.73 -7.17
CA GLN A 89 5.47 9.64 -6.08
C GLN A 89 4.04 10.20 -6.22
N THR A 90 3.63 10.54 -7.43
CA THR A 90 2.27 11.03 -7.71
C THR A 90 1.23 9.95 -7.44
N TYR A 91 1.49 8.73 -7.87
CA TYR A 91 0.65 7.57 -7.60
C TYR A 91 0.55 7.31 -6.10
N ILE A 92 1.67 7.19 -5.38
CA ILE A 92 1.70 6.96 -3.93
C ILE A 92 0.92 8.05 -3.19
N LYS A 93 1.08 9.32 -3.58
CA LYS A 93 0.33 10.44 -2.99
C LYS A 93 -1.17 10.26 -3.21
N LYS A 94 -1.61 10.06 -4.45
CA LYS A 94 -3.03 9.88 -4.78
C LYS A 94 -3.62 8.63 -4.11
N PHE A 95 -2.88 7.52 -4.10
CA PHE A 95 -3.27 6.30 -3.42
C PHE A 95 -3.52 6.58 -1.93
N ASN A 96 -2.61 7.28 -1.24
CA ASN A 96 -2.80 7.67 0.15
C ASN A 96 -3.98 8.64 0.37
N GLU A 97 -4.28 9.52 -0.58
CA GLU A 97 -5.40 10.48 -0.50
C GLU A 97 -6.76 9.82 -0.74
N LEU A 98 -6.81 8.81 -1.63
CA LEU A 98 -8.04 8.14 -2.05
C LEU A 98 -8.37 6.94 -1.18
N THR A 99 -7.37 6.29 -0.59
CA THR A 99 -7.57 5.09 0.22
C THR A 99 -7.75 5.41 1.69
N SER A 100 -8.56 4.61 2.37
CA SER A 100 -8.69 4.66 3.83
C SER A 100 -9.24 3.36 4.36
N TYR A 101 -9.04 3.11 5.66
CA TYR A 101 -9.68 2.00 6.32
C TYR A 101 -10.14 2.37 7.73
N SER A 102 -11.09 1.60 8.24
CA SER A 102 -11.49 1.63 9.65
C SER A 102 -11.55 0.22 10.19
N VAL A 103 -11.27 0.10 11.50
CA VAL A 103 -11.18 -1.17 12.20
C VAL A 103 -12.30 -1.26 13.23
N LYS A 104 -13.00 -2.40 13.25
CA LYS A 104 -14.01 -2.70 14.26
C LYS A 104 -13.79 -4.09 14.82
N GLU A 105 -13.58 -4.18 16.13
CA GLU A 105 -13.61 -5.46 16.82
C GLU A 105 -15.04 -6.02 16.82
N ILE A 106 -15.24 -7.20 16.24
CA ILE A 106 -16.53 -7.89 16.22
C ILE A 106 -16.63 -8.84 17.42
N LYS A 107 -15.52 -9.50 17.75
CA LYS A 107 -15.46 -10.49 18.83
C LYS A 107 -14.06 -10.53 19.41
N ASN A 108 -13.97 -10.58 20.74
CA ASN A 108 -12.73 -10.83 21.47
C ASN A 108 -13.02 -11.67 22.71
N LYS A 109 -12.73 -12.97 22.64
CA LYS A 109 -12.98 -13.91 23.73
C LYS A 109 -11.94 -15.02 23.73
N LYS A 110 -11.43 -15.36 24.92
CA LYS A 110 -10.58 -16.53 25.18
C LYS A 110 -9.37 -16.62 24.23
N GLY A 111 -8.64 -15.51 24.05
CA GLY A 111 -7.45 -15.46 23.20
C GLY A 111 -7.74 -15.57 21.70
N LYS A 112 -8.98 -15.32 21.27
CA LYS A 112 -9.37 -15.21 19.85
C LYS A 112 -10.03 -13.87 19.60
N ALA A 113 -9.69 -13.23 18.49
CA ALA A 113 -10.32 -12.01 18.04
C ALA A 113 -10.76 -12.12 16.57
N VAL A 114 -11.87 -11.46 16.24
CA VAL A 114 -12.32 -11.26 14.85
C VAL A 114 -12.49 -9.76 14.65
N ILE A 115 -11.79 -9.25 13.66
CA ILE A 115 -11.69 -7.83 13.35
C ILE A 115 -12.26 -7.60 11.95
N ALA A 116 -13.25 -6.72 11.84
CA ALA A 116 -13.71 -6.23 10.54
C ALA A 116 -12.88 -5.01 10.13
N LEU A 117 -12.34 -5.06 8.92
CA LEU A 117 -11.74 -3.92 8.24
C LEU A 117 -12.72 -3.42 7.19
N THR A 118 -13.16 -2.17 7.31
CA THR A 118 -13.92 -1.51 6.24
C THR A 118 -12.98 -0.61 5.46
N ILE A 119 -12.76 -0.93 4.20
CA ILE A 119 -11.74 -0.37 3.34
C ILE A 119 -12.41 0.44 2.23
N THR A 120 -11.86 1.63 1.96
CA THR A 120 -12.10 2.38 0.73
C THR A 120 -10.82 2.27 -0.08
N GLY A 121 -10.87 1.55 -1.20
CA GLY A 121 -9.75 1.36 -2.11
C GLY A 121 -9.83 2.24 -3.35
N ILE A 122 -8.84 2.11 -4.22
CA ILE A 122 -8.89 2.63 -5.58
C ILE A 122 -9.56 1.64 -6.53
N LYS A 123 -10.18 2.16 -7.58
CA LYS A 123 -10.56 1.35 -8.73
C LYS A 123 -9.32 1.17 -9.61
N SER A 124 -9.01 -0.08 -9.98
CA SER A 124 -7.99 -0.36 -10.98
C SER A 124 -8.28 0.39 -12.28
N LEU A 125 -7.23 0.77 -12.99
CA LEU A 125 -7.41 1.33 -14.33
C LEU A 125 -8.07 0.26 -15.20
N ASP A 126 -8.93 0.70 -16.11
CA ASP A 126 -9.58 -0.22 -17.04
C ASP A 126 -8.55 -0.63 -18.10
N ASP A 127 -8.23 -1.92 -18.17
CA ASP A 127 -7.21 -2.45 -19.09
C ASP A 127 -7.46 -2.03 -20.53
N LYS A 128 -8.73 -1.96 -20.95
CA LYS A 128 -9.10 -1.56 -22.30
C LYS A 128 -8.88 -0.06 -22.50
N GLU A 129 -9.20 0.76 -21.51
CA GLU A 129 -8.91 2.20 -21.56
C GLU A 129 -7.39 2.47 -21.60
N LEU A 130 -6.61 1.67 -20.86
CA LEU A 130 -5.15 1.73 -20.89
C LEU A 130 -4.62 1.35 -22.28
N GLU A 131 -5.06 0.21 -22.82
CA GLU A 131 -4.69 -0.27 -24.16
C GLU A 131 -5.04 0.78 -25.23
N GLU A 132 -6.28 1.28 -25.25
CA GLU A 132 -6.71 2.31 -26.20
C GLU A 132 -5.93 3.63 -26.09
N SER A 133 -5.47 3.98 -24.87
CA SER A 133 -4.67 5.19 -24.65
C SER A 133 -3.23 5.00 -25.11
N LEU A 134 -2.65 3.82 -24.87
CA LEU A 134 -1.31 3.46 -25.34
C LEU A 134 -1.26 3.38 -26.86
N ASP A 135 -2.24 2.73 -27.50
CA ASP A 135 -2.34 2.64 -28.96
C ASP A 135 -2.37 4.03 -29.60
N LYS A 136 -3.21 4.94 -29.08
CA LYS A 136 -3.26 6.33 -29.56
C LYS A 136 -1.94 7.06 -29.36
N SER A 137 -1.29 6.85 -28.22
CA SER A 137 0.00 7.46 -27.91
C SER A 137 1.05 6.99 -28.92
N ILE A 138 1.16 5.68 -29.13
CA ILE A 138 2.08 5.06 -30.10
C ILE A 138 1.80 5.53 -31.53
N ASP A 139 0.54 5.51 -31.97
CA ASP A 139 0.13 5.98 -33.29
C ASP A 139 0.52 7.45 -33.52
N SER A 140 0.38 8.30 -32.50
CA SER A 140 0.77 9.72 -32.59
C SER A 140 2.27 9.95 -32.77
N MET A 141 3.09 8.93 -32.51
CA MET A 141 4.54 8.96 -32.68
C MET A 141 5.02 8.11 -33.86
N ALA A 142 4.12 7.51 -34.63
CA ALA A 142 4.47 6.69 -35.79
C ALA A 142 5.41 7.43 -36.76
N ASP A 143 5.18 8.73 -36.97
CA ASP A 143 6.03 9.57 -37.82
C ASP A 143 7.44 9.82 -37.26
N LYS A 144 7.64 9.61 -35.95
CA LYS A 144 8.97 9.68 -35.30
C LYS A 144 9.72 8.36 -35.43
N ILE A 145 9.02 7.25 -35.65
CA ILE A 145 9.61 5.92 -35.81
C ILE A 145 10.05 5.77 -37.28
N THR A 146 11.32 6.06 -37.53
CA THR A 146 11.91 5.95 -38.88
C THR A 146 12.86 4.77 -38.95
N ALA A 147 13.18 4.33 -40.18
CA ALA A 147 14.13 3.25 -40.41
C ALA A 147 15.58 3.58 -39.98
N GLU A 148 15.86 4.83 -39.60
CA GLU A 148 17.17 5.29 -39.13
C GLU A 148 17.35 5.12 -37.61
N LEU A 149 16.27 4.86 -36.87
CA LEU A 149 16.35 4.64 -35.44
C LEU A 149 16.86 3.23 -35.12
N THR A 150 17.64 3.13 -34.03
CA THR A 150 18.00 1.84 -33.45
C THR A 150 16.86 1.29 -32.60
N ASP A 151 16.87 -0.03 -32.35
CA ASP A 151 15.91 -0.67 -31.45
C ASP A 151 15.90 -0.04 -30.06
N GLU A 152 17.08 0.39 -29.56
CA GLU A 152 17.21 1.08 -28.27
C GLU A 152 16.48 2.43 -28.28
N GLN A 153 16.59 3.19 -29.36
CA GLN A 153 15.88 4.47 -29.50
C GLN A 153 14.38 4.28 -29.63
N ILE A 154 13.93 3.23 -30.32
CA ILE A 154 12.50 2.89 -30.43
C ILE A 154 11.96 2.47 -29.06
N ASN A 155 12.66 1.59 -28.34
CA ASN A 155 12.28 1.16 -27.00
C ASN A 155 12.17 2.35 -26.03
N GLN A 156 13.11 3.29 -26.13
CA GLN A 156 13.11 4.52 -25.34
C GLN A 156 11.86 5.38 -25.62
N LEU A 157 11.51 5.57 -26.91
CA LEU A 157 10.30 6.31 -27.30
C LEU A 157 9.02 5.65 -26.76
N VAL A 158 8.90 4.33 -26.90
CA VAL A 158 7.74 3.56 -26.41
C VAL A 158 7.66 3.63 -24.88
N THR A 159 8.80 3.55 -24.20
CA THR A 159 8.88 3.65 -22.74
C THR A 159 8.40 5.02 -22.26
N ASP A 160 8.90 6.10 -22.86
CA ASP A 160 8.48 7.46 -22.49
C ASP A 160 6.98 7.67 -22.72
N ALA A 161 6.46 7.18 -23.85
CA ALA A 161 5.04 7.22 -24.15
C ALA A 161 4.18 6.45 -23.14
N THR A 162 4.67 5.30 -22.69
CA THR A 162 4.00 4.49 -21.69
C THR A 162 3.95 5.23 -20.35
N ILE A 163 5.06 5.82 -19.92
CA ILE A 163 5.14 6.61 -18.69
C ILE A 163 4.20 7.83 -18.77
N ASP A 164 4.19 8.54 -19.90
CA ASP A 164 3.33 9.71 -20.10
C ASP A 164 1.84 9.34 -20.10
N THR A 165 1.49 8.21 -20.73
CA THR A 165 0.11 7.69 -20.75
C THR A 165 -0.36 7.28 -19.36
N LEU A 166 0.47 6.54 -18.61
CA LEU A 166 0.18 6.18 -17.22
C LEU A 166 0.03 7.43 -16.35
N SER A 167 0.88 8.44 -16.56
CA SER A 167 0.78 9.73 -15.87
C SER A 167 -0.55 10.42 -16.13
N GLU A 168 -1.03 10.47 -17.36
CA GLU A 168 -2.33 11.04 -17.70
C GLU A 168 -3.47 10.28 -17.01
N LEU A 169 -3.48 8.95 -17.10
CA LEU A 169 -4.53 8.10 -16.52
C LEU A 169 -4.57 8.18 -15.00
N ILE A 170 -3.42 8.12 -14.32
CA ILE A 170 -3.32 8.29 -12.87
C ILE A 170 -3.80 9.68 -12.44
N ASN A 171 -3.49 10.71 -13.23
CA ASN A 171 -3.89 12.06 -12.90
C ASN A 171 -5.39 12.31 -13.09
N THR A 172 -6.01 11.69 -14.09
CA THR A 172 -7.37 12.03 -14.53
C THR A 172 -8.44 10.98 -14.20
N LYS A 173 -8.09 9.71 -14.10
CA LYS A 173 -9.04 8.58 -13.99
C LYS A 173 -8.95 7.80 -12.68
N LEU A 174 -7.84 7.89 -11.95
CA LEU A 174 -7.69 7.21 -10.67
C LEU A 174 -8.73 7.74 -9.67
N THR A 175 -9.60 6.84 -9.21
CA THR A 175 -10.78 7.15 -8.39
C THR A 175 -10.97 6.07 -7.31
N THR A 176 -11.84 6.34 -6.34
CA THR A 176 -12.19 5.35 -5.32
C THR A 176 -13.21 4.34 -5.84
N LYS A 177 -13.18 3.13 -5.30
CA LYS A 177 -14.24 2.13 -5.48
C LYS A 177 -15.16 2.06 -4.26
N GLU A 178 -16.22 1.27 -4.38
CA GLU A 178 -17.14 1.02 -3.27
C GLU A 178 -16.43 0.41 -2.07
N LYS A 179 -16.94 0.72 -0.87
CA LYS A 179 -16.37 0.20 0.37
C LYS A 179 -16.54 -1.30 0.45
N GLN A 180 -15.47 -1.98 0.84
CA GLN A 180 -15.46 -3.43 1.06
C GLN A 180 -15.16 -3.72 2.53
N THR A 181 -15.79 -4.75 3.07
CA THR A 181 -15.53 -5.22 4.43
C THR A 181 -14.95 -6.62 4.39
N ILE A 182 -13.75 -6.77 4.97
CA ILE A 182 -13.04 -8.04 5.06
C ILE A 182 -12.79 -8.37 6.53
N ASN A 183 -12.56 -9.64 6.84
CA ASN A 183 -12.37 -10.11 8.22
C ASN A 183 -10.95 -10.62 8.45
N LEU A 184 -10.37 -10.18 9.55
CA LEU A 184 -9.11 -10.70 10.08
C LEU A 184 -9.42 -11.56 11.32
N GLU A 185 -8.98 -12.81 11.27
CA GLU A 185 -9.12 -13.75 12.38
C GLU A 185 -7.78 -13.93 13.09
N LEU A 186 -7.77 -13.62 14.39
CA LEU A 186 -6.59 -13.67 15.23
C LEU A 186 -6.76 -14.69 16.35
N MET A 187 -5.65 -15.34 16.70
CA MET A 187 -5.53 -16.18 17.88
C MET A 187 -4.22 -15.85 18.59
N LEU A 188 -4.20 -15.90 19.92
CA LEU A 188 -2.94 -15.80 20.65
C LEU A 188 -2.04 -16.96 20.25
N ASP A 189 -0.78 -16.64 20.02
CA ASP A 189 0.22 -17.64 19.69
C ASP A 189 0.42 -18.60 20.87
N SER A 190 0.56 -19.89 20.55
CA SER A 190 0.68 -20.96 21.55
C SER A 190 2.03 -21.01 22.24
N GLU A 191 3.07 -20.51 21.59
CA GLU A 191 4.45 -20.45 22.10
C GLU A 191 4.74 -19.10 22.77
N ASP A 192 4.16 -18.01 22.26
CA ASP A 192 4.29 -16.66 22.81
C ASP A 192 2.92 -15.94 22.89
N THR A 193 2.23 -16.11 24.02
CA THR A 193 0.92 -15.47 24.25
C THR A 193 0.93 -13.93 24.27
N SER A 194 2.11 -13.30 24.11
CA SER A 194 2.23 -11.86 23.86
C SER A 194 2.03 -11.47 22.39
N LYS A 195 1.83 -12.45 21.50
CA LYS A 195 1.70 -12.25 20.06
C LYS A 195 0.42 -12.84 19.50
N TRP A 196 0.00 -12.30 18.37
CA TRP A 196 -1.10 -12.82 17.58
C TRP A 196 -0.58 -13.67 16.41
N THR A 197 -1.30 -14.75 16.13
CA THR A 197 -1.22 -15.54 14.91
C THR A 197 -2.42 -15.18 14.03
N ILE A 198 -2.19 -14.95 12.74
CA ILE A 198 -3.25 -14.71 11.76
C ILE A 198 -3.78 -16.06 11.27
N MET A 199 -5.03 -16.37 11.59
CA MET A 199 -5.63 -17.68 11.33
C MET A 199 -6.02 -17.86 9.86
N ASN A 200 -6.40 -16.77 9.18
CA ASN A 200 -6.85 -16.75 7.80
C ASN A 200 -5.89 -15.95 6.89
N GLN A 201 -4.58 -16.07 7.10
CA GLN A 201 -3.56 -15.17 6.51
C GLN A 201 -3.67 -15.04 4.98
N ASP A 202 -3.66 -16.16 4.26
CA ASP A 202 -3.65 -16.14 2.79
C ASP A 202 -4.89 -15.45 2.22
N GLN A 203 -6.08 -15.83 2.71
CA GLN A 203 -7.33 -15.20 2.31
C GLN A 203 -7.36 -13.71 2.70
N PHE A 204 -6.92 -13.39 3.91
CA PHE A 204 -6.91 -12.02 4.40
C PHE A 204 -6.01 -11.11 3.56
N VAL A 205 -4.80 -11.55 3.22
CA VAL A 205 -3.85 -10.75 2.42
C VAL A 205 -4.41 -10.52 1.02
N GLN A 206 -4.93 -11.57 0.38
CA GLN A 206 -5.55 -11.47 -0.95
C GLN A 206 -6.75 -10.50 -0.94
N GLU A 207 -7.68 -10.67 0.02
CA GLU A 207 -8.84 -9.79 0.16
C GLU A 207 -8.45 -8.36 0.50
N LEU A 208 -7.38 -8.16 1.28
CA LEU A 208 -6.86 -6.84 1.65
C LEU A 208 -6.34 -6.11 0.41
N ILE A 209 -5.56 -6.79 -0.41
CA ILE A 209 -4.94 -6.21 -1.61
C ILE A 209 -5.97 -5.96 -2.68
N GLU A 210 -6.88 -6.91 -2.89
CA GLU A 210 -8.05 -6.68 -3.73
C GLU A 210 -8.83 -5.47 -3.21
N ALA A 211 -9.11 -5.37 -1.91
CA ALA A 211 -9.91 -4.29 -1.33
C ALA A 211 -9.28 -2.90 -1.43
N PHE A 212 -7.97 -2.79 -1.30
CA PHE A 212 -7.26 -1.53 -1.53
C PHE A 212 -7.08 -1.21 -3.02
N GLY A 213 -6.98 -2.25 -3.86
CA GLY A 213 -6.72 -2.14 -5.29
C GLY A 213 -5.26 -1.84 -5.61
N SER A 214 -4.86 -2.12 -6.84
CA SER A 214 -3.59 -1.71 -7.44
C SER A 214 -3.84 -1.03 -8.78
N LEU A 215 -2.79 -0.38 -9.29
CA LEU A 215 -2.67 -0.11 -10.72
C LEU A 215 -2.70 -1.41 -11.52
#